data_AF-A0A7S0FMU2-F1
#
_entry.id   AF-A0A7S0FMU2-F1
#
_cell.length_a   1.000
_cell.length_b   1.000
_cell.length_c   1.000
_cell.angle_alpha   90.00
_cell.angle_beta   90.00
_cell.angle_gamma   90.00
#
_symmetry.space_group_name_H-M   'P 1'
#
loop_
_entity.id
_entity.type
_entity.pdbx_description
1 polymer ?
#
loop_
_entity_poly.entity_id
_entity_poly.type
_entity_poly.pdbx_seq_one_letter_code
_entity_poly.pdbx_strand_id
1 'polypeptide(L)'
;QELADAIKDNDLIEVADALADIQYVLSGAVHEFGMGNIFKTLFDEVQRSNMSKACGTMDEAERTQEHYRATKGVESTVEEVDGQFLVFREGDRKVLKSVEYSPASLKGILETEEDNDKAIAPRASPTSVRNAVQ
;
A
#
# COMPACT_ATOMS: atom_id res chain seq x y z
N GLN A 1 7.08 13.60 -13.43
CA GLN A 1 8.33 14.26 -13.85
C GLN A 1 8.71 15.29 -12.79
N GLU A 2 7.80 16.22 -12.45
CA GLU A 2 8.01 17.23 -11.38
C GLU A 2 8.51 16.68 -10.04
N LEU A 3 7.80 15.73 -9.40
CA LEU A 3 8.24 15.21 -8.09
C LEU A 3 9.64 14.58 -8.13
N ALA A 4 9.98 13.85 -9.21
CA ALA A 4 11.27 13.20 -9.33
C ALA A 4 12.43 14.20 -9.50
N ASP A 5 12.19 15.27 -10.26
CA ASP A 5 13.16 16.36 -10.46
C ASP A 5 13.31 17.18 -9.16
N ALA A 6 12.21 17.50 -8.47
CA ALA A 6 12.24 18.22 -7.19
C ALA A 6 13.00 17.44 -6.10
N ILE A 7 12.83 16.10 -6.03
CA ILE A 7 13.61 15.25 -5.13
C ILE A 7 15.10 15.30 -5.48
N LYS A 8 15.44 15.22 -6.77
CA LYS A 8 16.83 15.24 -7.24
C LYS A 8 17.52 16.57 -6.91
N ASP A 9 16.79 17.68 -6.98
CA ASP A 9 17.29 19.01 -6.71
C ASP A 9 17.20 19.41 -5.22
N ASN A 10 16.67 18.50 -4.37
CA ASN A 10 16.47 18.71 -2.92
C ASN A 10 15.63 19.96 -2.60
N ASP A 11 14.66 20.28 -3.46
CA ASP A 11 13.74 21.40 -3.29
C ASP A 11 12.48 20.93 -2.54
N LEU A 12 12.46 21.17 -1.23
CA LEU A 12 11.34 20.75 -0.38
C LEU A 12 10.03 21.50 -0.67
N ILE A 13 10.08 22.69 -1.27
CA ILE A 13 8.87 23.45 -1.59
C ILE A 13 8.18 22.81 -2.80
N GLU A 14 8.94 22.58 -3.87
CA GLU A 14 8.44 21.91 -5.08
C GLU A 14 8.02 20.45 -4.80
N VAL A 15 8.72 19.75 -3.89
CA VAL A 15 8.29 18.43 -3.41
C VAL A 15 6.92 18.51 -2.71
N ALA A 16 6.71 19.51 -1.85
CA ALA A 16 5.46 19.67 -1.12
C ALA A 16 4.28 19.99 -2.06
N ASP A 17 4.50 20.84 -3.05
CA ASP A 17 3.51 21.19 -4.08
C ASP A 17 3.10 19.97 -4.91
N ALA A 18 4.08 19.24 -5.45
CA ALA A 18 3.82 18.04 -6.24
C ALA A 18 3.10 16.93 -5.42
N LEU A 19 3.40 16.80 -4.12
CA LEU A 19 2.68 15.89 -3.24
C LEU A 19 1.25 16.34 -2.97
N ALA A 20 1.00 17.65 -2.83
CA ALA A 20 -0.33 18.20 -2.64
C ALA A 20 -1.21 17.97 -3.88
N ASP A 21 -0.66 18.14 -5.08
CA ASP A 21 -1.37 17.88 -6.34
C ASP A 21 -1.75 16.41 -6.50
N ILE A 22 -0.83 15.49 -6.18
CA ILE A 22 -1.13 14.05 -6.17
C ILE A 22 -2.27 13.75 -5.19
N GLN A 23 -2.23 14.35 -3.99
CA GLN A 23 -3.27 14.15 -2.99
C GLN A 23 -4.61 14.74 -3.45
N TYR A 24 -4.62 15.89 -4.14
CA TYR A 24 -5.84 16.50 -4.65
C TYR A 24 -6.53 15.59 -5.65
N VAL A 25 -5.78 15.08 -6.64
CA VAL A 25 -6.30 14.14 -7.66
C VAL A 25 -6.78 12.84 -7.01
N LEU A 26 -6.02 12.28 -6.07
CA LEU A 26 -6.41 11.06 -5.34
C LEU A 26 -7.72 11.27 -4.57
N SER A 27 -7.82 12.36 -3.80
CA SER A 27 -9.04 12.70 -3.05
C SER A 27 -10.25 12.89 -3.95
N GLY A 28 -10.08 13.55 -5.10
CA GLY A 28 -11.12 13.69 -6.11
C GLY A 28 -11.60 12.34 -6.64
N ALA A 29 -10.68 11.45 -7.02
CA ALA A 29 -11.01 10.10 -7.49
C ALA A 29 -11.75 9.29 -6.41
N VAL A 30 -11.25 9.28 -5.18
CA VAL A 30 -11.90 8.59 -4.04
C VAL A 30 -13.34 9.06 -3.86
N HIS A 31 -13.59 10.36 -3.96
CA HIS A 31 -14.93 10.91 -3.84
C HIS A 31 -15.82 10.51 -5.02
N GLU A 32 -15.30 10.58 -6.24
CA GLU A 32 -16.02 10.27 -7.47
C GLU A 32 -16.45 8.78 -7.55
N PHE A 33 -15.62 7.88 -7.01
CA PHE A 33 -15.95 6.45 -6.85
C PHE A 33 -16.85 6.15 -5.63
N GLY A 34 -17.32 7.18 -4.91
CA GLY A 34 -18.22 7.00 -3.77
C GLY A 34 -17.54 6.41 -2.52
N MET A 35 -16.21 6.44 -2.45
CA MET A 35 -15.44 5.84 -1.36
C MET A 35 -15.07 6.82 -0.24
N GLY A 36 -15.52 8.07 -0.31
CA GLY A 36 -15.08 9.13 0.60
C GLY A 36 -15.25 8.83 2.09
N ASN A 37 -16.33 8.15 2.49
CA ASN A 37 -16.59 7.75 3.88
C ASN A 37 -15.80 6.51 4.34
N ILE A 38 -15.30 5.70 3.42
CA ILE A 38 -14.70 4.39 3.72
C ILE A 38 -13.21 4.31 3.39
N PHE A 39 -12.69 5.28 2.64
CA PHE A 39 -11.32 5.24 2.11
C PHE A 39 -10.27 5.18 3.22
N LYS A 40 -10.50 5.85 4.35
CA LYS A 40 -9.63 5.73 5.52
C LYS A 40 -9.54 4.27 6.00
N THR A 41 -10.68 3.58 6.12
CA THR A 41 -10.74 2.18 6.54
C THR A 41 -10.03 1.26 5.54
N LEU A 42 -10.22 1.51 4.23
CA LEU A 42 -9.50 0.79 3.18
C LEU A 42 -7.99 1.01 3.27
N PHE A 43 -7.56 2.26 3.46
CA PHE A 43 -6.15 2.62 3.61
C PHE A 43 -5.52 1.95 4.83
N ASP A 44 -6.18 2.01 5.98
CA ASP A 44 -5.72 1.40 7.24
C ASP A 44 -5.57 -0.13 7.09
N GLU A 45 -6.47 -0.79 6.37
CA GLU A 45 -6.37 -2.24 6.10
C GLU A 45 -5.20 -2.59 5.17
N VAL A 46 -4.97 -1.79 4.14
CA VAL A 46 -3.78 -1.93 3.29
C VAL A 46 -2.50 -1.71 4.09
N GLN A 47 -2.49 -0.70 4.96
CA GLN A 47 -1.36 -0.40 5.83
C GLN A 47 -1.10 -1.55 6.80
N ARG A 48 -2.12 -2.08 7.48
CA ARG A 48 -2.01 -3.26 8.34
C ARG A 48 -1.41 -4.45 7.59
N SER A 49 -1.92 -4.76 6.39
CA SER A 49 -1.38 -5.83 5.56
C SER A 49 0.09 -5.59 5.18
N ASN A 50 0.46 -4.35 4.84
CA ASN A 50 1.84 -4.00 4.52
C ASN A 50 2.77 -4.18 5.72
N MET A 51 2.35 -3.77 6.92
CA MET A 51 3.12 -3.94 8.14
C MET A 51 3.28 -5.42 8.52
N SER A 52 2.29 -6.27 8.23
CA SER A 52 2.38 -7.73 8.45
C SER A 52 3.39 -8.47 7.56
N LYS A 53 4.11 -7.76 6.67
CA LYS A 53 5.20 -8.37 5.89
C LYS A 53 6.45 -8.56 6.75
N ALA A 54 6.66 -7.70 7.74
CA ALA A 54 7.77 -7.80 8.68
C ALA A 54 7.52 -8.96 9.66
N CYS A 55 8.59 -9.63 10.07
CA CYS A 55 8.53 -10.73 11.04
C CYS A 55 8.67 -10.15 12.46
N GLY A 56 7.88 -10.67 13.41
CA GLY A 56 7.93 -10.23 14.80
C GLY A 56 9.08 -10.84 15.59
N THR A 57 9.61 -11.97 15.14
CA THR A 57 10.74 -12.68 15.78
C THR A 57 11.75 -13.17 14.75
N MET A 58 12.98 -13.43 15.21
CA MET A 58 14.02 -14.04 14.38
C MET A 58 13.59 -15.42 13.86
N ASP A 59 12.96 -16.26 14.69
CA ASP A 59 12.42 -17.56 14.29
C ASP A 59 11.42 -17.46 13.13
N GLU A 60 10.54 -16.46 13.15
CA GLU A 60 9.59 -16.19 12.05
C GLU A 60 10.32 -15.74 10.78
N ALA A 61 11.39 -14.95 10.91
CA ALA A 61 12.23 -14.54 9.79
C ALA A 61 12.96 -15.73 9.16
N GLU A 62 13.55 -16.61 9.96
CA GLU A 62 14.22 -17.84 9.48
C GLU A 62 13.25 -18.79 8.78
N ARG A 63 12.06 -19.00 9.36
CA ARG A 63 10.97 -19.76 8.71
C ARG A 63 10.57 -19.14 7.37
N THR A 64 10.58 -17.81 7.28
CA THR A 64 10.30 -17.08 6.06
C THR A 64 11.40 -17.28 5.01
N GLN A 65 12.68 -17.17 5.39
CA GLN A 65 13.79 -17.47 4.47
C GLN A 65 13.68 -18.90 3.92
N GLU A 66 13.46 -19.89 4.79
CA GLU A 66 13.29 -21.28 4.38
C GLU A 66 12.13 -21.45 3.40
N HIS A 67 10.98 -20.85 3.70
CA HIS A 67 9.80 -20.93 2.85
C HIS A 67 10.10 -20.46 1.42
N TYR A 68 10.76 -19.30 1.25
CA TYR A 68 11.08 -18.78 -0.08
C TYR A 68 12.23 -19.53 -0.76
N ARG A 69 13.21 -20.00 0.00
CA ARG A 69 14.28 -20.86 -0.54
C ARG A 69 13.70 -22.17 -1.06
N ALA A 70 12.85 -22.84 -0.28
CA ALA A 70 12.26 -24.13 -0.64
C ALA A 70 11.22 -24.04 -1.77
N THR A 71 10.38 -22.99 -1.78
CA THR A 71 9.27 -22.89 -2.76
C THR A 71 9.65 -22.15 -4.04
N LYS A 72 10.64 -21.25 -3.99
CA LYS A 72 11.00 -20.37 -5.12
C LYS A 72 12.49 -20.31 -5.42
N GLY A 73 13.34 -21.00 -4.66
CA GLY A 73 14.81 -20.97 -4.86
C GLY A 73 15.41 -19.58 -4.66
N VAL A 74 14.81 -18.78 -3.78
CA VAL A 74 15.23 -17.40 -3.53
C VAL A 74 16.08 -17.33 -2.26
N GLU A 75 17.32 -16.85 -2.40
CA GLU A 75 18.16 -16.51 -1.26
C GLU A 75 17.77 -15.14 -0.68
N SER A 76 17.99 -14.99 0.63
CA SER A 76 17.56 -13.80 1.37
C SER A 76 18.41 -13.55 2.60
N THR A 77 18.43 -12.31 3.08
CA THR A 77 19.08 -11.86 4.31
C THR A 77 18.06 -11.29 5.29
N VAL A 78 18.35 -11.34 6.59
CA VAL A 78 17.51 -10.75 7.64
C VAL A 78 18.19 -9.50 8.19
N GLU A 79 17.43 -8.42 8.36
CA GLU A 79 17.86 -7.19 9.02
C GLU A 79 16.86 -6.79 10.10
N GLU A 80 17.34 -6.47 11.30
CA GLU A 80 16.51 -5.94 12.39
C GLU A 80 16.34 -4.43 12.24
N VAL A 81 15.09 -3.97 12.24
CA VAL A 81 14.72 -2.55 12.16
C VAL A 81 13.60 -2.29 13.15
N ASP A 82 13.82 -1.37 14.09
CA ASP A 82 12.83 -0.96 15.11
C ASP A 82 12.17 -2.13 15.86
N GLY A 83 12.95 -3.18 16.16
CA GLY A 83 12.47 -4.37 16.86
C GLY A 83 11.64 -5.35 16.01
N GLN A 84 11.62 -5.17 14.68
CA GLN A 84 11.07 -6.12 13.72
C GLN A 84 12.19 -6.70 12.83
N PHE A 85 11.93 -7.86 12.23
CA PHE A 85 12.87 -8.56 11.36
C PHE A 85 12.40 -8.52 9.90
N LEU A 86 13.14 -7.80 9.06
CA LEU A 86 12.85 -7.70 7.63
C LEU A 86 13.64 -8.75 6.86
N VAL A 87 12.95 -9.56 6.07
CA VAL A 87 13.57 -10.57 5.21
C VAL A 87 13.71 -10.00 3.80
N PHE A 88 14.93 -9.67 3.41
CA PHE A 88 15.25 -9.08 2.12
C PHE A 88 15.69 -10.15 1.13
N ARG A 89 15.08 -10.15 -0.06
CA ARG A 89 15.57 -10.95 -1.18
C ARG A 89 16.94 -10.45 -1.65
N GLU A 90 17.86 -11.37 -1.87
CA GLU A 90 19.15 -11.06 -2.49
C GLU A 90 18.96 -10.58 -3.96
N GLY A 91 19.71 -9.55 -4.34
CA GLY A 91 19.71 -8.97 -5.69
C GLY A 91 18.97 -7.64 -5.81
N ASP A 92 17.75 -7.54 -5.29
CA ASP A 92 16.94 -6.31 -5.38
C ASP A 92 16.49 -5.73 -4.04
N ARG A 93 16.85 -6.38 -2.92
CA ARG A 93 16.47 -5.98 -1.56
C ARG A 93 14.97 -5.78 -1.40
N LYS A 94 14.16 -6.52 -2.14
CA LYS A 94 12.71 -6.53 -1.95
C LYS A 94 12.38 -7.26 -0.64
N VAL A 95 11.56 -6.63 0.20
CA VAL A 95 11.01 -7.27 1.41
C VAL A 95 10.11 -8.44 0.99
N LEU A 96 10.47 -9.65 1.42
CA LEU A 96 9.66 -10.85 1.31
C LEU A 96 8.54 -10.82 2.35
N LYS A 97 7.39 -11.38 2.00
CA LYS A 97 6.25 -11.43 2.93
C LYS A 97 6.52 -12.49 3.97
N SER A 98 6.41 -12.17 5.26
CA SER A 98 6.42 -13.16 6.35
C SER A 98 5.55 -14.39 6.05
N VAL A 99 5.90 -15.55 6.61
CA VAL A 99 5.03 -16.73 6.65
C VAL A 99 3.73 -16.50 7.41
N GLU A 100 3.70 -15.55 8.35
CA GLU A 100 2.50 -15.11 9.09
C GLU A 100 1.82 -13.90 8.42
N TYR A 101 2.24 -13.52 7.21
CA TYR A 101 1.66 -12.42 6.44
C TYR A 101 0.16 -12.56 6.27
N SER A 102 -0.54 -11.45 6.49
CA SER A 102 -1.99 -11.37 6.31
C SER A 102 -2.33 -10.44 5.15
N PRO A 103 -2.96 -10.94 4.07
CA PRO A 103 -3.37 -10.10 2.94
C PRO A 103 -4.48 -9.12 3.32
N ALA A 104 -4.51 -7.98 2.63
CA ALA A 104 -5.56 -6.99 2.81
C ALA A 104 -6.92 -7.56 2.40
N SER A 105 -7.91 -7.43 3.28
CA SER A 105 -9.29 -7.87 3.04
C SER A 105 -10.21 -6.69 2.76
N LEU A 106 -10.22 -6.22 1.51
CA LEU A 106 -11.00 -5.04 1.11
C LEU A 106 -12.48 -5.34 0.86
N LYS A 107 -12.79 -6.57 0.45
CA LYS A 107 -14.14 -6.97 0.05
C LYS A 107 -15.16 -6.74 1.18
N GLY A 108 -14.84 -7.20 2.40
CA GLY A 108 -15.74 -7.04 3.55
C GLY A 108 -15.97 -5.57 3.92
N ILE A 109 -14.96 -4.71 3.73
CA ILE A 109 -15.08 -3.26 3.99
C ILE A 109 -16.04 -2.61 2.99
N LEU A 110 -15.98 -3.03 1.72
CA LEU A 110 -16.89 -2.54 0.67
C LEU A 110 -18.33 -3.01 0.89
N GLU A 111 -18.52 -4.30 1.18
CA GLU A 111 -19.86 -4.90 1.33
C GLU A 111 -20.62 -4.39 2.58
N THR A 112 -19.91 -4.15 3.70
CA THR A 112 -20.53 -3.63 4.94
C THR A 112 -21.19 -2.26 4.77
N GLU A 113 -20.75 -1.47 3.78
CA GLU A 113 -21.22 -0.11 3.56
C GLU A 113 -22.32 -0.05 2.49
N GLU A 114 -22.39 -1.04 1.58
CA GLU A 114 -23.54 -1.23 0.69
C GLU A 114 -24.82 -1.54 1.48
N ASP A 115 -24.73 -2.32 2.57
CA ASP A 115 -25.86 -2.72 3.42
C ASP A 115 -26.38 -1.59 4.34
N ASN A 116 -25.60 -0.51 4.55
CA ASN A 116 -25.93 0.61 5.44
C ASN A 116 -26.65 1.80 4.74
N ASP A 117 -27.26 1.56 3.59
CA ASP A 117 -28.10 2.51 2.82
C ASP A 117 -27.38 3.80 2.35
N LYS A 118 -26.04 3.77 2.27
CA LYS A 118 -25.22 4.74 1.55
C LYS A 118 -24.55 4.04 0.37
N ALA A 119 -25.34 3.67 -0.63
CA ALA A 119 -24.87 2.95 -1.81
C ALA A 119 -23.52 3.51 -2.32
N ILE A 120 -22.50 2.66 -2.36
CA ILE A 120 -21.26 2.85 -3.10
C ILE A 120 -21.59 2.68 -4.60
N ALA A 121 -22.52 3.49 -5.11
CA ALA A 121 -22.73 3.58 -6.53
C ALA A 121 -21.68 4.55 -7.07
N PRO A 122 -20.86 4.18 -8.07
CA PRO A 122 -19.98 5.13 -8.72
C PRO A 122 -20.85 6.26 -9.27
N ARG A 123 -20.63 7.48 -8.76
CA ARG A 123 -21.40 8.66 -9.21
C ARG A 123 -20.90 9.15 -10.57
N ALA A 124 -19.68 8.77 -10.96
CA ALA A 124 -19.13 8.98 -12.29
C ALA A 124 -19.42 7.85 -13.27
N SER A 125 -19.73 8.25 -14.50
CA SER A 125 -19.42 7.44 -15.67
C SER A 125 -17.89 7.35 -15.90
N PRO A 126 -17.36 6.27 -16.51
CA PRO A 126 -15.94 6.17 -16.89
C PRO A 126 -15.42 7.37 -17.70
N THR A 127 -16.32 8.09 -18.38
CA THR A 127 -16.04 9.32 -19.13
C THR A 127 -15.77 10.53 -18.22
N SER A 128 -16.45 10.64 -17.07
CA SER A 128 -16.25 11.73 -16.11
C SER A 128 -14.90 11.61 -15.39
N VAL A 129 -14.47 10.37 -15.08
CA VAL A 129 -13.18 10.10 -14.43
C VAL A 129 -12.00 10.52 -15.32
N ARG A 130 -12.11 10.36 -16.64
CA ARG A 130 -11.05 10.78 -17.58
C ARG A 130 -10.78 12.27 -17.58
N ASN A 131 -11.79 13.09 -17.32
CA ASN A 131 -11.68 14.55 -17.34
C ASN A 131 -11.21 15.13 -16.00
N ALA A 132 -11.30 14.37 -14.90
CA ALA A 132 -10.86 14.82 -13.57
C ALA A 132 -9.38 14.47 -13.26
N VAL A 133 -8.75 13.67 -14.11
CA VAL A 133 -7.38 13.14 -13.93
C VAL A 133 -6.43 13.67 -15.03
N GLN A 134 -6.88 14.66 -15.82
CA GLN A 134 -6.04 15.48 -16.72
C GLN A 134 -5.84 16.84 -16.11
#